data_AF-A0A958UID3-F1
#
_entry.id   AF-A0A958UID3-F1
#
_cell.length_a   1.000
_cell.length_b   1.000
_cell.length_c   1.000
_cell.angle_alpha   90.00
_cell.angle_beta   90.00
_cell.angle_gamma   90.00
#
_symmetry.space_group_name_H-M   'P 1'
#
loop_
_entity.id
_entity.type
_entity.pdbx_description
1 polymer ?
#
loop_
_entity_poly.entity_id
_entity_poly.type
_entity_poly.pdbx_seq_one_letter_code
_entity_poly.pdbx_strand_id
1 'polypeptide(L)'
;MKNKKNIAGFKTPENYFEHFEERLFSKISEEKFPKSAGHTVPDGYFENMEDRVLNAVINSEKPTKVIPLFAKKYVGYAAAIAACLIIGFTVFNTKTDSSSLDSLQLVAIDTYIEDGNLNLDLYDLTTYIDDEDITNLNLDNHQFSETTLENYLLENVDEETLINEQ
;
A
#
# COMPACT_ATOMS: atom_id res chain seq x y z
N MET A 1 21.32 13.77 -5.26
CA MET A 1 21.73 13.80 -6.69
C MET A 1 23.21 13.46 -6.78
N LYS A 2 23.59 12.26 -7.24
CA LYS A 2 24.99 11.91 -7.56
C LYS A 2 25.01 11.35 -8.97
N ASN A 3 25.41 12.17 -9.94
CA ASN A 3 25.64 11.73 -11.30
C ASN A 3 27.08 12.10 -11.68
N LYS A 4 28.00 11.15 -11.48
CA LYS A 4 29.34 11.23 -12.04
C LYS A 4 29.51 10.02 -12.97
N LYS A 5 29.04 10.18 -14.21
CA LYS A 5 29.37 9.27 -15.32
C LYS A 5 30.86 9.42 -15.62
N ASN A 6 31.70 8.74 -14.83
CA ASN A 6 33.08 8.51 -15.23
C ASN A 6 33.01 7.45 -16.32
N ILE A 7 33.49 7.78 -17.52
CA ILE A 7 33.55 6.88 -18.67
C ILE A 7 34.60 5.81 -18.32
N ALA A 8 34.18 4.77 -17.61
CA ALA A 8 35.05 3.71 -17.14
C ALA A 8 35.45 2.83 -18.34
N GLY A 9 36.64 3.05 -18.89
CA GLY A 9 37.15 2.22 -19.98
C GLY A 9 38.34 2.79 -20.73
N PHE A 10 38.54 4.11 -20.72
CA PHE A 10 39.70 4.72 -21.36
C PHE A 10 40.83 4.89 -20.34
N LYS A 11 41.68 3.87 -20.24
CA LYS A 11 42.98 3.98 -19.57
C LYS A 11 44.07 4.07 -20.64
N THR A 12 44.94 5.06 -20.53
CA THR A 12 46.14 5.12 -21.37
C THR A 12 47.10 4.00 -20.96
N PRO A 13 47.92 3.47 -21.89
CA PRO A 13 48.97 2.53 -21.55
C PRO A 13 49.89 3.07 -20.44
N GLU A 14 50.51 2.15 -19.71
CA GLU A 14 51.54 2.48 -18.73
C GLU A 14 52.68 3.26 -19.42
N ASN A 15 53.16 4.32 -18.77
CA ASN A 15 54.24 5.18 -19.25
C ASN A 15 54.00 5.87 -20.62
N TYR A 16 52.74 5.95 -21.07
CA TYR A 16 52.37 6.60 -22.33
C TYR A 16 52.86 8.05 -22.41
N PHE A 17 52.64 8.82 -21.33
CA PHE A 17 52.99 10.24 -21.27
C PHE A 17 54.46 10.51 -20.97
N GLU A 18 55.16 9.60 -20.28
CA GLU A 18 56.58 9.77 -19.93
C GLU A 18 57.47 9.94 -21.17
N HIS A 19 57.15 9.22 -22.24
CA HIS A 19 57.92 9.25 -23.49
C HIS A 19 57.14 9.92 -24.63
N PHE A 20 56.01 10.58 -24.35
CA PHE A 20 55.17 11.20 -25.37
C PHE A 20 55.92 12.32 -26.09
N GLU A 21 56.57 13.19 -25.32
CA GLU A 21 57.28 14.36 -25.82
C GLU A 21 58.45 13.96 -26.73
N GLU A 22 59.27 13.00 -26.30
CA GLU A 22 60.38 12.46 -27.10
C GLU A 22 59.89 11.87 -28.42
N ARG A 23 58.82 11.06 -28.39
CA ARG A 23 58.21 10.49 -29.60
C ARG A 23 57.64 11.57 -30.52
N LEU A 24 57.01 12.60 -29.96
CA LEU A 24 56.43 13.71 -30.73
C LEU A 24 57.51 14.50 -31.46
N PHE A 25 58.57 14.93 -30.76
CA PHE A 25 59.66 15.69 -31.37
C PHE A 25 60.48 14.85 -32.35
N SER A 26 60.71 13.57 -32.04
CA SER A 26 61.32 12.62 -32.98
C SER A 26 60.51 12.53 -34.26
N LYS A 27 59.17 12.46 -34.14
CA LYS A 27 58.28 12.38 -35.30
C LYS A 27 58.23 13.67 -36.11
N ILE A 28 58.19 14.83 -35.46
CA ILE A 28 58.20 16.15 -36.11
C ILE A 28 59.52 16.41 -36.85
N SER A 29 60.63 15.90 -36.32
CA SER A 29 61.96 16.05 -36.93
C SER A 29 62.17 15.11 -38.14
N GLU A 30 61.32 14.09 -38.32
CA GLU A 30 61.33 13.31 -39.56
C GLU A 30 60.84 14.18 -40.72
N GLU A 31 61.69 14.47 -41.71
CA GLU A 31 61.36 15.28 -42.91
C GLU A 31 60.31 14.66 -43.87
N LYS A 32 59.59 13.63 -43.42
CA LYS A 32 58.59 12.89 -44.21
C LYS A 32 57.19 13.51 -44.17
N PHE A 33 57.05 14.75 -43.72
CA PHE A 33 55.76 15.44 -43.80
C PHE A 33 55.50 15.91 -45.23
N PRO A 34 54.33 15.62 -45.80
CA PRO A 34 53.94 16.22 -47.07
C PRO A 34 53.92 17.74 -46.93
N LYS A 35 54.68 18.44 -47.78
CA LYS A 35 54.75 19.91 -47.81
C LYS A 35 53.46 20.56 -48.31
N SER A 36 52.56 19.76 -48.88
CA SER A 36 51.22 20.16 -49.31
C SER A 36 50.17 19.64 -48.35
N ALA A 37 49.07 20.37 -48.19
CA ALA A 37 47.90 19.89 -47.46
C ALA A 37 47.44 18.55 -48.06
N GLY A 38 47.41 17.48 -47.26
CA GLY A 38 47.03 16.14 -47.72
C GLY A 38 45.55 16.01 -48.10
N HIS A 39 44.74 17.01 -47.76
CA HIS A 39 43.33 17.09 -48.12
C HIS A 39 43.06 18.46 -48.72
N THR A 40 42.64 18.46 -49.98
CA THR A 40 42.02 19.62 -50.61
C THR A 40 40.52 19.51 -50.43
N VAL A 41 39.87 20.64 -50.13
CA VAL A 41 38.41 20.70 -50.16
C VAL A 41 37.96 20.83 -51.62
N PRO A 42 36.78 20.29 -52.00
CA PRO A 42 36.18 20.55 -53.30
C PRO A 42 35.96 22.05 -53.54
N ASP A 43 36.02 22.48 -54.80
CA ASP A 43 35.70 23.84 -55.19
C ASP A 43 34.30 24.21 -54.70
N GLY A 44 34.19 25.35 -54.02
CA GLY A 44 32.92 25.86 -53.50
C GLY A 44 32.43 25.22 -52.18
N TYR A 45 33.24 24.40 -51.50
CA TYR A 45 32.85 23.75 -50.22
C TYR A 45 32.33 24.73 -49.15
N PHE A 46 32.96 25.91 -49.06
CA PHE A 46 32.63 26.92 -48.05
C PHE A 46 31.54 27.92 -48.50
N GLU A 47 31.19 27.98 -49.78
CA GLU A 47 30.26 28.97 -50.34
C GLU A 47 28.86 28.89 -49.73
N ASN A 48 28.42 27.69 -49.34
CA ASN A 48 27.11 27.47 -48.71
C ASN A 48 27.23 26.94 -47.28
N MET A 49 28.40 27.09 -46.64
CA MET A 49 28.60 26.57 -45.28
C MET A 49 27.68 27.27 -44.29
N GLU A 50 27.60 28.60 -44.36
CA GLU A 50 26.79 29.43 -43.47
C GLU A 50 25.30 29.04 -43.56
N ASP A 51 24.76 28.99 -44.79
CA ASP A 51 23.39 28.55 -45.04
C ASP A 51 23.10 27.12 -44.57
N ARG A 52 24.06 26.20 -44.72
CA ARG A 52 23.92 24.83 -44.23
C ARG A 52 23.86 24.76 -42.71
N VAL A 53 24.68 25.55 -42.01
CA VAL A 53 24.70 25.61 -40.55
C VAL A 53 23.42 26.26 -40.04
N LEU A 54 23.02 27.39 -40.60
CA LEU A 54 21.75 28.06 -40.27
C LEU A 54 20.54 27.16 -40.51
N ASN A 55 20.47 26.49 -41.67
CA ASN A 55 19.39 25.55 -41.96
C ASN A 55 19.41 24.34 -41.02
N ALA A 56 20.57 23.83 -40.63
CA ALA A 56 20.65 22.72 -39.69
C ALA A 56 20.16 23.11 -38.29
N VAL A 57 20.49 24.33 -37.82
CA VAL A 57 20.07 24.83 -36.50
C VAL A 57 18.57 25.16 -36.49
N ILE A 58 18.09 25.89 -37.51
CA ILE A 58 16.68 26.32 -37.60
C ILE A 58 15.75 25.13 -37.88
N ASN A 59 16.12 24.22 -38.79
CA ASN A 59 15.28 23.05 -39.11
C ASN A 59 15.46 21.88 -38.13
N SER A 60 16.35 21.99 -37.15
CA SER A 60 16.45 21.01 -36.05
C SER A 60 15.30 21.13 -35.05
N GLU A 61 14.50 22.21 -35.10
CA GLU A 61 13.30 22.38 -34.27
C GLU A 61 12.06 21.65 -34.81
N LYS A 62 12.19 20.77 -35.79
CA LYS A 62 11.07 19.88 -36.16
C LYS A 62 10.61 19.18 -34.88
N PRO A 63 9.35 19.36 -34.46
CA PRO A 63 8.88 18.78 -33.21
C PRO A 63 9.11 17.29 -33.33
N THR A 64 10.04 16.77 -32.52
CA THR A 64 10.25 15.34 -32.43
C THR A 64 8.89 14.72 -32.16
N LYS A 65 8.56 13.63 -32.88
CA LYS A 65 7.30 12.93 -32.71
C LYS A 65 7.27 12.32 -31.30
N VAL A 66 6.91 13.13 -30.32
CA VAL A 66 6.76 12.74 -28.93
C VAL A 66 5.42 12.06 -28.79
N ILE A 67 5.44 10.79 -28.45
CA ILE A 67 4.24 10.11 -27.96
C ILE A 67 4.12 10.42 -26.47
N PRO A 68 2.94 10.84 -25.98
CA PRO A 68 2.75 11.09 -24.55
C PRO A 68 2.94 9.78 -23.77
N LEU A 69 3.77 9.81 -22.72
CA LEU A 69 4.11 8.63 -21.90
C LEU A 69 2.87 8.03 -21.20
N PHE A 70 1.86 8.86 -20.92
CA PHE A 70 0.60 8.44 -20.31
C PHE A 70 -0.58 8.71 -21.23
N ALA A 71 -0.91 7.73 -22.07
CA ALA A 71 -2.13 7.76 -22.86
C ALA A 71 -3.34 7.60 -21.93
N LYS A 72 -4.00 8.72 -21.58
CA LYS A 72 -5.18 8.77 -20.70
C LYS A 72 -6.31 7.81 -21.10
N LYS A 73 -6.32 7.35 -22.36
CA LYS A 73 -7.28 6.36 -22.91
C LYS A 73 -7.30 5.03 -22.13
N TYR A 74 -6.16 4.57 -21.62
CA TYR A 74 -6.07 3.27 -20.92
C TYR A 74 -6.06 3.39 -19.40
N VAL A 75 -5.88 4.61 -18.87
CA VAL A 75 -5.82 4.87 -17.42
C VAL A 75 -7.16 4.54 -16.75
N GLY A 76 -8.29 4.85 -17.39
CA GLY A 76 -9.61 4.53 -16.84
C GLY A 76 -9.86 3.02 -16.70
N TYR A 77 -9.46 2.23 -17.70
CA TYR A 77 -9.60 0.77 -17.66
C TYR A 77 -8.66 0.13 -16.64
N ALA A 78 -7.40 0.58 -16.58
CA ALA A 78 -6.43 0.10 -15.59
C ALA A 78 -6.87 0.44 -14.15
N ALA A 79 -7.43 1.64 -13.92
CA ALA A 79 -7.95 2.04 -12.62
C ALA A 79 -9.15 1.18 -12.18
N ALA A 80 -10.06 0.86 -13.10
CA ALA A 80 -11.20 -0.02 -12.81
C ALA A 80 -10.75 -1.44 -12.43
N ILE A 81 -9.80 -2.03 -13.17
CA ILE A 81 -9.24 -3.35 -12.82
C ILE A 81 -8.57 -3.32 -11.44
N ALA A 82 -7.77 -2.30 -11.16
CA ALA A 82 -7.10 -2.15 -9.87
C ALA A 82 -8.11 -2.02 -8.72
N ALA A 83 -9.18 -1.24 -8.90
CA ALA A 83 -10.25 -1.12 -7.91
C ALA A 83 -10.97 -2.45 -7.66
N CYS A 84 -11.29 -3.21 -8.72
CA CYS A 84 -11.89 -4.53 -8.58
C CYS A 84 -10.97 -5.53 -7.85
N LEU A 85 -9.67 -5.50 -8.12
CA LEU A 85 -8.71 -6.34 -7.41
C LEU A 85 -8.57 -5.96 -5.94
N ILE A 86 -8.57 -4.67 -5.62
CA ILE A 86 -8.54 -4.19 -4.24
C ILE A 86 -9.79 -4.65 -3.50
N ILE A 87 -10.99 -4.41 -4.05
CA ILE A 87 -12.25 -4.82 -3.44
C ILE A 87 -12.29 -6.35 -3.26
N GLY A 88 -11.97 -7.09 -4.31
CA GLY A 88 -11.93 -8.55 -4.27
C GLY A 88 -10.96 -9.08 -3.22
N PHE A 89 -9.74 -8.52 -3.15
CA PHE A 89 -8.74 -8.89 -2.16
C PHE A 89 -9.17 -8.52 -0.74
N THR A 90 -9.75 -7.34 -0.53
CA THR A 90 -10.26 -6.91 0.77
C THR A 90 -11.37 -7.84 1.26
N VAL A 91 -12.35 -8.17 0.41
CA VAL A 91 -13.45 -9.09 0.76
C VAL A 91 -12.95 -10.51 1.03
N PHE A 92 -11.98 -11.01 0.27
CA PHE A 92 -11.44 -12.36 0.49
C PHE A 92 -10.52 -12.48 1.72
N ASN A 93 -9.95 -11.36 2.19
CA ASN A 93 -8.99 -11.33 3.30
C ASN A 93 -9.63 -10.87 4.63
N THR A 94 -10.89 -10.44 4.63
CA THR A 94 -11.63 -10.26 5.89
C THR A 94 -12.08 -11.63 6.41
N LYS A 95 -11.50 -12.06 7.53
CA LYS A 95 -12.15 -13.05 8.39
C LYS A 95 -13.34 -12.36 9.04
N THR A 96 -14.53 -12.67 8.56
CA THR A 96 -15.77 -12.19 9.20
C THR A 96 -15.99 -13.06 10.43
N ASP A 97 -15.59 -12.60 11.60
CA ASP A 97 -15.93 -13.25 12.85
C ASP A 97 -17.45 -13.08 13.06
N SER A 98 -18.19 -14.17 12.83
CA SER A 98 -19.65 -14.23 12.95
C SER A 98 -20.16 -13.97 14.36
N SER A 99 -19.27 -13.95 15.37
CA SER A 99 -19.58 -13.66 16.78
C SER A 99 -20.11 -12.24 17.04
N SER A 100 -19.97 -11.33 16.08
CA SER A 100 -20.53 -9.96 16.18
C SER A 100 -22.04 -9.91 15.97
N LEU A 101 -22.64 -10.89 15.29
CA LEU A 101 -24.08 -10.91 15.06
C LEU A 101 -24.85 -11.49 16.25
N ASP A 102 -24.32 -12.54 16.87
CA ASP A 102 -24.93 -13.14 18.07
C ASP A 102 -24.91 -12.17 19.25
N SER A 103 -23.80 -11.44 19.43
CA SER A 103 -23.69 -10.40 20.46
C SER A 103 -24.59 -9.19 20.19
N LEU A 104 -24.76 -8.79 18.92
CA LEU A 104 -25.70 -7.73 18.55
C LEU A 104 -27.15 -8.14 18.83
N GLN A 105 -27.50 -9.40 18.56
CA GLN A 105 -28.84 -9.92 18.83
C GLN A 105 -29.11 -9.99 20.33
N LEU A 106 -28.14 -10.41 21.14
CA LEU A 106 -28.29 -10.44 22.60
C LEU A 106 -28.48 -9.03 23.18
N VAL A 107 -27.66 -8.06 22.75
CA VAL A 107 -27.80 -6.65 23.16
C VAL A 107 -29.17 -6.07 22.79
N ALA A 108 -29.72 -6.46 21.64
CA ALA A 108 -31.05 -6.05 21.22
C ALA A 108 -32.15 -6.64 22.12
N ILE A 109 -32.00 -7.89 22.56
CA ILE A 109 -32.91 -8.53 23.51
C ILE A 109 -32.81 -7.84 24.87
N ASP A 110 -31.60 -7.62 25.40
CA ASP A 110 -31.39 -6.95 26.69
C ASP A 110 -32.06 -5.56 26.73
N THR A 111 -31.85 -4.77 25.67
CA THR A 111 -32.45 -3.44 25.53
C THR A 111 -33.98 -3.51 25.49
N TYR A 112 -34.53 -4.52 24.82
CA TYR A 112 -35.97 -4.72 24.72
C TYR A 112 -36.61 -5.04 26.09
N ILE A 113 -35.91 -5.81 26.92
CA ILE A 113 -36.33 -6.12 28.29
C ILE A 113 -36.21 -4.88 29.18
N GLU A 114 -35.08 -4.16 29.12
CA GLU A 114 -34.79 -3.00 29.96
C GLU A 114 -35.76 -1.83 29.71
N ASP A 115 -36.18 -1.63 28.47
CA ASP A 115 -37.17 -0.61 28.10
C ASP A 115 -38.61 -0.96 28.57
N GLY A 116 -38.79 -2.09 29.26
CA GLY A 116 -40.07 -2.50 29.84
C GLY A 116 -41.10 -2.95 28.80
N ASN A 117 -40.67 -3.29 27.59
CA ASN A 117 -41.56 -3.77 26.52
C ASN A 117 -42.05 -5.21 26.75
N LEU A 118 -41.48 -5.93 27.73
CA LEU A 118 -42.01 -7.21 28.19
C LEU A 118 -43.09 -6.99 29.26
N ASN A 119 -44.34 -7.19 28.87
CA ASN A 119 -45.47 -7.28 29.79
C ASN A 119 -45.79 -8.77 30.03
N LEU A 120 -44.94 -9.46 30.80
CA LEU A 120 -45.14 -10.85 31.19
C LEU A 120 -45.45 -10.89 32.68
N ASP A 121 -46.58 -11.47 33.07
CA ASP A 121 -46.84 -11.82 34.45
C ASP A 121 -46.34 -13.24 34.77
N LEU A 122 -46.28 -13.59 36.06
CA LEU A 122 -45.83 -14.91 36.50
C LEU A 122 -46.76 -16.03 36.01
N TYR A 123 -48.05 -15.75 35.83
CA TYR A 123 -49.04 -16.76 35.44
C TYR A 123 -48.90 -17.12 33.94
N ASP A 124 -48.67 -16.12 33.10
CA ASP A 124 -48.35 -16.25 31.68
C ASP A 124 -47.07 -17.07 31.50
N LEU A 125 -46.05 -16.81 32.33
CA LEU A 125 -44.79 -17.55 32.30
C LEU A 125 -45.00 -19.04 32.67
N THR A 126 -45.78 -19.32 33.72
CA THR A 126 -46.08 -20.71 34.15
C THR A 126 -46.97 -21.48 33.18
N THR A 127 -47.60 -20.80 32.23
CA THR A 127 -48.38 -21.46 31.17
C THR A 127 -47.48 -21.93 30.04
N TYR A 128 -46.33 -21.26 29.82
CA TYR A 128 -45.41 -21.54 28.73
C TYR A 128 -44.22 -22.41 29.15
N ILE A 129 -43.85 -22.40 30.43
CA ILE A 129 -42.80 -23.26 31.00
C ILE A 129 -43.44 -24.57 31.47
N ASP A 130 -42.90 -25.70 31.04
CA ASP A 130 -43.31 -27.03 31.52
C ASP A 130 -42.34 -27.64 32.54
N ASP A 131 -42.74 -28.78 33.15
CA ASP A 131 -41.92 -29.48 34.13
C ASP A 131 -40.60 -30.00 33.52
N GLU A 132 -40.59 -30.33 32.22
CA GLU A 132 -39.40 -30.83 31.53
C GLU A 132 -38.37 -29.71 31.33
N ASP A 133 -38.81 -28.49 30.99
CA ASP A 133 -38.00 -27.28 30.91
C ASP A 133 -37.30 -26.94 32.24
N ILE A 134 -38.02 -27.06 33.36
CA ILE A 134 -37.46 -26.84 34.69
C ILE A 134 -36.41 -27.90 35.04
N THR A 135 -36.67 -29.17 34.71
CA THR A 135 -35.71 -30.25 35.00
C THR A 135 -34.47 -30.21 34.11
N ASN A 136 -34.59 -29.68 32.89
CA ASN A 136 -33.48 -29.46 31.96
C ASN A 136 -32.73 -28.15 32.20
N LEU A 137 -33.17 -27.33 33.17
CA LEU A 137 -32.45 -26.14 33.57
C LEU A 137 -31.12 -26.55 34.20
N ASN A 138 -30.06 -26.48 33.40
CA ASN A 138 -28.71 -26.80 33.87
C ASN A 138 -28.18 -25.64 34.73
N LEU A 139 -28.49 -25.69 36.02
CA LEU A 139 -27.95 -24.82 37.06
C LEU A 139 -26.60 -25.35 37.56
N ASP A 140 -25.68 -25.64 36.64
CA ASP A 140 -24.30 -25.91 37.03
C ASP A 140 -23.76 -24.70 37.81
N ASN A 141 -23.25 -24.99 39.01
CA ASN A 141 -23.07 -24.10 40.18
C ASN A 141 -22.09 -22.91 40.02
N HIS A 142 -21.94 -22.32 38.84
CA HIS A 142 -20.95 -21.29 38.54
C HIS A 142 -21.47 -20.08 37.76
N GLN A 143 -22.78 -19.97 37.49
CA GLN A 143 -23.31 -18.81 36.76
C GLN A 143 -23.41 -17.53 37.60
N PHE A 144 -23.37 -17.64 38.92
CA PHE A 144 -23.39 -16.49 39.83
C PHE A 144 -22.13 -16.49 40.71
N SER A 145 -21.53 -15.31 40.89
CA SER A 145 -20.44 -15.15 41.86
C SER A 145 -21.00 -15.31 43.28
N GLU A 146 -20.27 -16.01 44.14
CA GLU A 146 -20.60 -16.15 45.58
C GLU A 146 -20.84 -14.78 46.23
N THR A 147 -20.05 -13.77 45.85
CA THR A 147 -20.20 -12.40 46.33
C THR A 147 -21.51 -11.75 45.88
N THR A 148 -21.96 -12.01 44.65
CA THR A 148 -23.25 -11.49 44.15
C THR A 148 -24.42 -12.14 44.89
N LEU A 149 -24.33 -13.44 45.15
CA LEU A 149 -25.36 -14.17 45.87
C LEU A 149 -25.44 -13.74 47.35
N GLU A 150 -24.29 -13.61 48.01
CA GLU A 150 -24.20 -13.12 49.39
C GLU A 150 -24.83 -11.73 49.53
N ASN A 151 -24.48 -10.79 48.64
CA ASN A 151 -25.05 -9.45 48.65
C ASN A 151 -26.57 -9.45 48.42
N TYR A 152 -27.07 -10.25 47.47
CA TYR A 152 -28.50 -10.34 47.21
C TYR A 152 -29.26 -10.87 48.43
N LEU A 153 -28.73 -11.89 49.10
CA LEU A 153 -29.34 -12.45 50.31
C LEU A 153 -29.32 -11.43 51.46
N LEU A 154 -28.22 -10.72 51.68
CA LEU A 154 -28.16 -9.69 52.72
C LEU A 154 -29.09 -8.50 52.47
N GLU A 155 -29.30 -8.12 51.21
CA GLU A 155 -30.17 -7.00 50.83
C GLU A 155 -31.66 -7.35 50.95
N ASN A 156 -32.03 -8.62 50.74
CA ASN A 156 -33.44 -9.05 50.62
C ASN A 156 -33.92 -9.97 51.74
N VAL A 157 -33.04 -10.46 52.63
CA VAL A 157 -33.43 -11.22 53.82
C VAL A 157 -33.73 -10.25 54.96
N ASP A 158 -34.91 -10.39 55.55
CA ASP A 158 -35.34 -9.58 56.68
C ASP A 158 -34.59 -10.01 57.95
N GLU A 159 -34.15 -9.07 58.79
CA GLU A 159 -33.36 -9.38 60.00
C GLU A 159 -34.14 -10.29 60.96
N GLU A 160 -35.47 -10.17 61.01
CA GLU A 160 -36.33 -11.03 61.87
C GLU A 160 -36.28 -12.52 61.47
N THR A 161 -36.06 -12.83 60.19
CA THR A 161 -35.94 -14.21 59.71
C THR A 161 -34.66 -14.89 60.18
N LEU A 162 -33.58 -14.13 60.40
CA LEU A 162 -32.28 -14.67 60.85
C LEU A 162 -32.24 -14.97 62.35
N ILE A 163 -33.16 -14.40 63.13
CA ILE A 163 -33.17 -14.53 64.60
C ILE A 163 -34.11 -15.66 65.07
N ASN A 164 -35.08 -16.05 64.25
CA ASN A 164 -36.08 -17.07 64.58
C ASN A 164 -35.70 -18.51 64.22
N GLU A 165 -34.57 -18.74 63.54
CA GLU A 165 -33.97 -20.07 63.37
C GLU A 165 -32.74 -20.23 64.28
N GLN A 166 -32.97 -20.48 65.57
CA GLN A 166 -31.96 -21.02 66.49
C GLN A 166 -32.57 -22.03 67.46
#